data_AF-A0A835DUP8-F1
#
_entry.id   AF-A0A835DUP8-F1
#
_cell.length_a   1.000
_cell.length_b   1.000
_cell.length_c   1.000
_cell.angle_alpha   90.00
_cell.angle_beta   90.00
_cell.angle_gamma   90.00
#
_symmetry.space_group_name_H-M   'P 1'
#
loop_
_entity.id
_entity.type
_entity.pdbx_description
1 polymer ?
#
loop_
_entity_poly.entity_id
_entity_poly.type
_entity_poly.pdbx_seq_one_letter_code
_entity_poly.pdbx_strand_id
1 'polypeptide(L)'
;METLSSSVSSLKVPGLHSTPPRELYTFKPPHTSNLPPYSLLSTNKPSSVTNKPTSSFTHKNFTSPFPSSSQTPSLKSPSPVVHRKPASGYAAALLDTAQCNNSLEAVERDVRRFSRLLRNQPLRAVMTGPLMEDKIKGEVMKKVAEKGKFHKYLVVLLKMLVEKKKVGMVSEVLEEFERIYDEMSGTRVVLVSSGRKMEEDQLFGIAKRVQKLSGALKVKVRHLIDESLPSFAV
;
A
#
# COMPACT_ATOMS: atom_id res chain seq x y z
N MET A 1 -18.84 16.28 -73.09
CA MET A 1 -19.59 16.76 -71.91
C MET A 1 -20.24 15.53 -71.30
N GLU A 2 -19.62 14.95 -70.28
CA GLU A 2 -20.09 13.70 -69.64
C GLU A 2 -20.73 14.05 -68.30
N THR A 3 -21.96 13.60 -68.11
CA THR A 3 -22.81 13.84 -66.94
C THR A 3 -22.52 12.81 -65.86
N LEU A 4 -21.81 13.20 -64.81
CA LEU A 4 -21.67 12.37 -63.62
C LEU A 4 -22.89 12.52 -62.71
N SER A 5 -23.73 11.48 -62.77
CA SER A 5 -24.81 11.18 -61.82
C SER A 5 -24.26 11.08 -60.40
N SER A 6 -24.75 11.94 -59.50
CA SER A 6 -24.48 11.84 -58.06
C SER A 6 -25.73 11.32 -57.35
N SER A 7 -25.63 10.11 -56.80
CA SER A 7 -26.66 9.51 -55.95
C SER A 7 -26.58 10.09 -54.54
N VAL A 8 -27.63 10.78 -54.11
CA VAL A 8 -27.84 11.21 -52.72
C VAL A 8 -28.54 10.06 -51.98
N SER A 9 -27.87 9.46 -51.00
CA SER A 9 -28.43 8.41 -50.17
C SER A 9 -29.14 8.98 -48.95
N SER A 10 -30.38 8.55 -48.76
CA SER A 10 -31.36 9.08 -47.81
C SER A 10 -31.01 8.83 -46.35
N LEU A 11 -31.06 9.91 -45.56
CA LEU A 11 -31.15 9.90 -44.10
C LEU A 11 -32.41 9.16 -43.63
N LYS A 12 -32.24 8.11 -42.82
CA LYS A 12 -33.32 7.42 -42.13
C LYS A 12 -33.11 7.55 -40.62
N VAL A 13 -33.98 8.32 -39.96
CA VAL A 13 -34.07 8.43 -38.51
C VAL A 13 -35.25 7.56 -38.04
N PRO A 14 -35.08 6.72 -37.02
CA PRO A 14 -36.21 6.27 -36.20
C PRO A 14 -36.20 6.96 -34.82
N GLY A 15 -37.41 7.30 -34.38
CA GLY A 15 -37.65 8.15 -33.22
C GLY A 15 -37.53 7.47 -31.87
N LEU A 16 -37.54 8.34 -30.86
CA LEU A 16 -37.65 8.05 -29.44
C LEU A 16 -38.99 7.37 -29.12
N HIS A 17 -38.94 6.26 -28.37
CA HIS A 17 -40.03 5.94 -27.46
C HIS A 17 -39.55 5.23 -26.19
N SER A 18 -40.42 5.37 -25.19
CA SER A 18 -40.27 5.31 -23.75
C SER A 18 -39.94 3.93 -23.12
N THR A 19 -39.46 4.04 -21.89
CA THR A 19 -39.18 3.13 -20.76
C THR A 19 -40.13 1.92 -20.49
N PRO A 20 -39.73 0.98 -19.59
CA PRO A 20 -39.98 -0.47 -19.66
C PRO A 20 -41.11 -0.98 -18.73
N PRO A 21 -41.35 -2.31 -18.67
CA PRO A 21 -40.88 -3.04 -17.48
C PRO A 21 -40.37 -4.46 -17.80
N ARG A 22 -39.18 -4.81 -17.27
CA ARG A 22 -38.73 -6.21 -17.18
C ARG A 22 -38.96 -6.73 -15.76
N GLU A 23 -39.92 -7.64 -15.66
CA GLU A 23 -39.91 -8.89 -14.89
C GLU A 23 -38.90 -9.01 -13.73
N LEU A 24 -39.49 -9.09 -12.54
CA LEU A 24 -38.90 -9.42 -11.25
C LEU A 24 -38.39 -10.87 -11.23
N TYR A 25 -37.08 -11.07 -11.08
CA TYR A 25 -36.56 -12.33 -10.52
C TYR A 25 -36.31 -12.14 -9.03
N THR A 26 -37.30 -12.54 -8.25
CA THR A 26 -37.26 -12.62 -6.78
C THR A 26 -36.47 -13.85 -6.36
N PHE A 27 -35.26 -13.68 -5.85
CA PHE A 27 -34.58 -14.73 -5.08
C PHE A 27 -35.20 -14.78 -3.68
N LYS A 28 -35.94 -15.87 -3.40
CA LYS A 28 -36.48 -16.21 -2.07
C LYS A 28 -35.36 -16.72 -1.15
N PRO A 29 -35.27 -16.29 0.11
CA PRO A 29 -34.52 -16.99 1.15
C PRO A 29 -35.38 -18.10 1.80
N PRO A 30 -34.82 -19.26 2.18
CA PRO A 30 -35.53 -20.22 3.02
C PRO A 30 -35.41 -19.83 4.51
N HIS A 31 -36.56 -19.68 5.16
CA HIS A 31 -36.71 -19.50 6.60
C HIS A 31 -37.03 -20.86 7.28
N THR A 32 -36.26 -21.18 8.34
CA THR A 32 -36.54 -21.92 9.59
C THR A 32 -37.16 -23.33 9.52
N SER A 33 -36.71 -24.35 10.25
CA SER A 33 -36.71 -24.42 11.73
C SER A 33 -36.08 -25.74 12.21
N ASN A 34 -35.32 -25.70 13.32
CA ASN A 34 -35.45 -26.58 14.49
C ASN A 34 -34.22 -26.48 15.42
N LEU A 35 -34.45 -25.90 16.60
CA LEU A 35 -33.69 -26.10 17.84
C LEU A 35 -34.60 -26.90 18.80
N PRO A 36 -34.02 -27.66 19.74
CA PRO A 36 -34.11 -27.27 21.17
C PRO A 36 -32.85 -27.72 21.99
N PRO A 37 -32.81 -27.60 23.34
CA PRO A 37 -32.98 -26.40 24.17
C PRO A 37 -31.85 -26.17 25.22
N TYR A 38 -31.68 -24.89 25.58
CA TYR A 38 -31.26 -24.24 26.85
C TYR A 38 -30.43 -24.96 27.94
N SER A 39 -29.39 -24.27 28.43
CA SER A 39 -29.30 -23.85 29.85
C SER A 39 -28.32 -22.67 30.04
N LEU A 40 -28.67 -21.78 30.97
CA LEU A 40 -28.05 -20.50 31.30
C LEU A 40 -27.05 -20.66 32.47
N LEU A 41 -26.08 -19.74 32.59
CA LEU A 41 -25.98 -18.75 33.69
C LEU A 41 -24.54 -18.46 34.21
N SER A 42 -24.29 -17.15 34.32
CA SER A 42 -23.46 -16.37 35.26
C SER A 42 -21.93 -16.46 35.36
N THR A 43 -21.41 -15.25 35.19
CA THR A 43 -20.22 -14.58 35.75
C THR A 43 -19.89 -14.94 37.19
N ASN A 44 -18.59 -14.98 37.54
CA ASN A 44 -18.11 -14.69 38.89
C ASN A 44 -16.82 -13.86 38.88
N LYS A 45 -16.84 -12.78 39.68
CA LYS A 45 -15.71 -11.93 40.11
C LYS A 45 -15.00 -12.60 41.30
N PRO A 46 -13.79 -12.16 41.72
CA PRO A 46 -12.99 -12.84 42.74
C PRO A 46 -13.16 -12.24 44.14
N SER A 47 -12.99 -13.09 45.17
CA SER A 47 -12.74 -12.67 46.55
C SER A 47 -12.06 -13.79 47.36
N SER A 48 -10.78 -13.56 47.64
CA SER A 48 -9.98 -13.78 48.87
C SER A 48 -10.40 -14.76 50.01
N VAL A 49 -9.36 -15.41 50.58
CA VAL A 49 -9.11 -15.78 52.01
C VAL A 49 -9.06 -17.31 52.37
N THR A 50 -7.83 -17.79 52.63
CA THR A 50 -7.37 -18.63 53.79
C THR A 50 -7.27 -20.19 53.75
N ASN A 51 -6.01 -20.63 53.94
CA ASN A 51 -5.38 -21.76 54.68
C ASN A 51 -5.56 -23.27 54.33
N LYS A 52 -4.42 -23.88 53.89
CA LYS A 52 -3.67 -25.10 54.34
C LYS A 52 -4.43 -26.40 54.78
N PRO A 53 -3.76 -27.59 54.80
CA PRO A 53 -2.92 -28.27 53.79
C PRO A 53 -3.26 -29.79 53.64
N THR A 54 -2.43 -30.51 52.87
CA THR A 54 -2.19 -31.99 52.88
C THR A 54 -3.14 -32.91 52.12
N SER A 55 -2.68 -33.46 50.98
CA SER A 55 -2.28 -34.88 50.90
C SER A 55 -1.75 -35.21 49.50
N SER A 56 -0.54 -35.75 49.49
CA SER A 56 0.16 -36.48 48.42
C SER A 56 -0.73 -37.47 47.64
N PHE A 57 -0.56 -37.55 46.32
CA PHE A 57 -0.45 -38.83 45.60
C PHE A 57 0.30 -38.64 44.28
N THR A 58 1.47 -39.28 44.20
CA THR A 58 2.27 -39.56 43.02
C THR A 58 1.50 -40.47 42.07
N HIS A 59 1.68 -40.36 40.74
CA HIS A 59 2.11 -41.49 39.88
C HIS A 59 2.22 -41.12 38.37
N LYS A 60 3.47 -41.30 37.90
CA LYS A 60 3.89 -42.01 36.67
C LYS A 60 3.73 -41.30 35.31
N ASN A 61 4.91 -40.89 34.81
CA ASN A 61 5.26 -40.60 33.43
C ASN A 61 4.79 -41.71 32.47
N PHE A 62 4.04 -41.32 31.44
CA PHE A 62 3.91 -42.08 30.21
C PHE A 62 4.70 -41.38 29.11
N THR A 63 5.89 -41.92 28.86
CA THR A 63 6.77 -41.58 27.75
C THR A 63 6.15 -42.16 26.47
N SER A 64 5.76 -41.30 25.52
CA SER A 64 5.47 -41.71 24.15
C SER A 64 6.64 -41.34 23.23
N PRO A 65 7.13 -42.24 22.37
CA PRO A 65 8.16 -41.92 21.40
C PRO A 65 7.50 -41.34 20.14
N PHE A 66 7.70 -40.05 19.89
CA PHE A 66 7.35 -39.44 18.60
C PHE A 66 8.52 -39.58 17.62
N PRO A 67 8.30 -40.02 16.37
CA PRO A 67 9.34 -40.19 15.39
C PRO A 67 9.78 -38.84 14.79
N SER A 68 11.09 -38.69 14.67
CA SER A 68 11.77 -37.57 13.99
C SER A 68 11.27 -37.42 12.56
N SER A 69 10.56 -36.31 12.30
CA SER A 69 10.24 -35.85 10.95
C SER A 69 11.31 -34.84 10.51
N SER A 70 11.83 -35.08 9.32
CA SER A 70 12.85 -34.31 8.61
C SER A 70 12.52 -32.82 8.55
N GLN A 71 13.52 -31.99 8.89
CA GLN A 71 13.49 -30.55 8.71
C GLN A 71 13.42 -30.23 7.21
N THR A 72 12.23 -29.90 6.73
CA THR A 72 12.08 -29.05 5.55
C THR A 72 12.43 -27.62 5.98
N PRO A 73 13.21 -26.85 5.20
CA PRO A 73 13.45 -25.45 5.52
C PRO A 73 12.13 -24.70 5.33
N SER A 74 11.47 -24.38 6.45
CA SER A 74 10.31 -23.51 6.45
C SER A 74 10.70 -22.15 5.87
N LEU A 75 9.95 -21.69 4.86
CA LEU A 75 9.97 -20.31 4.46
C LEU A 75 9.75 -19.47 5.73
N LYS A 76 10.69 -18.56 6.01
CA LYS A 76 10.51 -17.52 7.02
C LYS A 76 9.25 -16.75 6.65
N SER A 77 8.12 -17.11 7.25
CA SER A 77 7.00 -16.20 7.35
C SER A 77 7.55 -14.97 8.09
N PRO A 78 7.47 -13.77 7.52
CA PRO A 78 7.95 -12.60 8.22
C PRO A 78 7.08 -12.49 9.48
N SER A 79 7.71 -12.60 10.64
CA SER A 79 7.09 -12.22 11.92
C SER A 79 6.38 -10.89 11.74
N PRO A 80 5.14 -10.72 12.26
CA PRO A 80 4.31 -9.56 11.96
C PRO A 80 5.11 -8.28 12.23
N VAL A 81 5.49 -7.60 11.16
CA VAL A 81 6.28 -6.37 11.24
C VAL A 81 5.38 -5.33 11.88
N VAL A 82 5.58 -5.07 13.17
CA VAL A 82 4.78 -4.07 13.88
C VAL A 82 5.26 -2.68 13.45
N HIS A 83 4.52 -2.08 12.54
CA HIS A 83 4.79 -0.71 12.10
C HIS A 83 4.38 0.29 13.18
N ARG A 84 5.36 1.02 13.74
CA ARG A 84 5.08 2.06 14.76
C ARG A 84 4.31 3.25 14.20
N LYS A 85 4.47 3.56 12.91
CA LYS A 85 3.79 4.66 12.23
C LYS A 85 2.65 4.13 11.36
N PRO A 86 1.46 4.75 11.37
CA PRO A 86 0.37 4.38 10.47
C PRO A 86 0.77 4.40 9.00
N ALA A 87 1.55 5.42 8.59
CA ALA A 87 2.01 5.56 7.21
C ALA A 87 2.84 4.35 6.74
N SER A 88 3.76 3.88 7.58
CA SER A 88 4.58 2.70 7.32
C SER A 88 3.73 1.43 7.20
N GLY A 89 2.68 1.28 8.03
CA GLY A 89 1.76 0.15 7.94
C GLY A 89 0.94 0.12 6.65
N TYR A 90 0.45 1.29 6.20
CA TYR A 90 -0.24 1.38 4.91
C TYR A 90 0.70 1.12 3.72
N ALA A 91 1.94 1.63 3.80
CA ALA A 91 2.95 1.41 2.79
C ALA A 91 3.31 -0.08 2.66
N ALA A 92 3.57 -0.75 3.78
CA ALA A 92 3.84 -2.19 3.81
C ALA A 92 2.66 -3.00 3.26
N ALA A 93 1.43 -2.69 3.67
CA ALA A 93 0.24 -3.38 3.15
C ALA A 93 0.08 -3.22 1.63
N LEU A 94 0.38 -2.03 1.07
CA LEU A 94 0.38 -1.83 -0.38
C LEU A 94 1.46 -2.66 -1.08
N LEU A 95 2.66 -2.70 -0.49
CA LEU A 95 3.81 -3.42 -1.01
C LEU A 95 3.55 -4.93 -1.00
N ASP A 96 3.06 -5.47 0.11
CA ASP A 96 2.65 -6.87 0.27
C ASP A 96 1.57 -7.23 -0.75
N THR A 97 0.53 -6.40 -0.88
CA THR A 97 -0.55 -6.62 -1.86
C THR A 97 0.01 -6.65 -3.28
N ALA A 98 0.93 -5.74 -3.61
CA ALA A 98 1.53 -5.68 -4.94
C ALA A 98 2.47 -6.87 -5.20
N GLN A 99 3.19 -7.34 -4.18
CA GLN A 99 4.09 -8.48 -4.26
C GLN A 99 3.31 -9.80 -4.44
N CYS A 100 2.27 -10.03 -3.64
CA CYS A 100 1.40 -11.22 -3.76
C CYS A 100 0.75 -11.34 -5.15
N ASN A 101 0.58 -10.21 -5.85
CA ASN A 101 -0.05 -10.15 -7.16
C ASN A 101 0.95 -9.95 -8.32
N ASN A 102 2.26 -10.08 -8.07
CA ASN A 102 3.32 -9.88 -9.07
C ASN A 102 3.23 -8.54 -9.83
N SER A 103 2.65 -7.51 -9.20
CA SER A 103 2.47 -6.18 -9.80
C SER A 103 3.34 -5.11 -9.13
N LEU A 104 4.38 -5.54 -8.42
CA LEU A 104 5.21 -4.67 -7.58
C LEU A 104 5.86 -3.54 -8.39
N GLU A 105 6.51 -3.85 -9.50
CA GLU A 105 7.18 -2.84 -10.33
C GLU A 105 6.19 -1.86 -10.98
N ALA A 106 5.01 -2.34 -11.37
CA ALA A 106 3.97 -1.47 -11.93
C ALA A 106 3.46 -0.47 -10.86
N VAL A 107 3.22 -0.96 -9.64
CA VAL A 107 2.80 -0.13 -8.51
C VAL A 107 3.91 0.85 -8.11
N GLU A 108 5.17 0.43 -8.07
CA GLU A 108 6.30 1.31 -7.76
C GLU A 108 6.41 2.48 -8.74
N ARG A 109 6.31 2.20 -10.04
CA ARG A 109 6.34 3.26 -11.07
C ARG A 109 5.20 4.26 -10.88
N ASP A 110 4.02 3.78 -10.53
CA ASP A 110 2.86 4.63 -10.27
C ASP A 110 2.99 5.43 -8.98
N VAL A 111 3.51 4.82 -7.90
CA VAL A 111 3.84 5.52 -6.64
C VAL A 111 4.84 6.64 -6.91
N ARG A 112 5.90 6.38 -7.68
CA ARG A 112 6.91 7.38 -8.04
C ARG A 112 6.31 8.49 -8.92
N ARG A 113 5.44 8.15 -9.85
CA ARG A 113 4.72 9.12 -10.70
C ARG A 113 3.80 10.00 -9.85
N PHE A 114 3.08 9.40 -8.91
CA PHE A 114 2.17 10.09 -8.01
C PHE A 114 2.93 10.99 -7.01
N SER A 115 4.04 10.51 -6.44
CA SER A 115 4.96 11.30 -5.61
C SER A 115 5.46 12.56 -6.34
N ARG A 116 5.83 12.43 -7.63
CA ARG A 116 6.18 13.60 -8.46
C ARG A 116 5.02 14.56 -8.66
N LEU A 117 3.79 14.07 -8.86
CA LEU A 117 2.61 14.93 -9.00
C LEU A 117 2.32 15.73 -7.73
N LEU A 118 2.51 15.12 -6.55
CA LEU A 118 2.31 15.80 -5.26
C LEU A 118 3.35 16.89 -4.98
N ARG A 119 4.51 16.87 -5.63
CA ARG A 119 5.51 17.93 -5.52
C ARG A 119 5.11 19.23 -6.24
N ASN A 120 4.08 19.20 -7.08
CA ASN A 120 3.56 20.40 -7.71
C ASN A 120 2.99 21.35 -6.66
N GLN A 121 3.46 22.60 -6.65
CA GLN A 121 3.07 23.64 -5.68
C GLN A 121 1.56 23.75 -5.41
N PRO A 122 0.68 23.84 -6.42
CA PRO A 122 -0.76 23.99 -6.16
C PRO A 122 -1.36 22.75 -5.46
N LEU A 123 -0.94 21.54 -5.84
CA LEU A 123 -1.44 20.32 -5.23
C LEU A 123 -0.88 20.12 -3.83
N ARG A 124 0.39 20.45 -3.62
CA ARG A 124 1.06 20.41 -2.32
C ARG A 124 0.38 21.34 -1.31
N ALA A 125 0.06 22.57 -1.74
CA ALA A 125 -0.62 23.55 -0.90
C ALA A 125 -2.00 23.07 -0.44
N VAL A 126 -2.78 22.46 -1.33
CA VAL A 126 -4.09 21.88 -0.98
C VAL A 126 -3.95 20.70 -0.02
N MET A 127 -2.96 19.82 -0.22
CA MET A 127 -2.76 18.65 0.64
C MET A 127 -2.24 19.00 2.04
N THR A 128 -1.30 19.94 2.12
CA THR A 128 -0.58 20.31 3.35
C THR A 128 -1.28 21.43 4.12
N GLY A 129 -2.10 22.23 3.44
CA GLY A 129 -2.82 23.36 4.05
C GLY A 129 -3.81 22.91 5.11
N PRO A 130 -3.75 23.46 6.35
CA PRO A 130 -4.70 23.15 7.42
C PRO A 130 -6.07 23.79 7.17
N LEU A 131 -6.15 24.79 6.30
CA LEU A 131 -7.37 25.56 6.00
C LEU A 131 -8.37 24.83 5.09
N MET A 132 -7.96 23.73 4.47
CA MET A 132 -8.80 22.98 3.52
C MET A 132 -9.50 21.84 4.24
N GLU A 133 -10.82 21.75 4.08
CA GLU A 133 -11.63 20.66 4.63
C GLU A 133 -11.23 19.31 3.99
N ASP A 134 -11.25 18.23 4.78
CA ASP A 134 -10.92 16.87 4.33
C ASP A 134 -11.75 16.43 3.11
N LYS A 135 -12.98 16.93 3.00
CA LYS A 135 -13.87 16.68 1.88
C LYS A 135 -13.29 17.22 0.57
N ILE A 136 -12.81 18.47 0.58
CA ILE A 136 -12.20 19.12 -0.58
C ILE A 136 -10.89 18.41 -0.96
N LYS A 137 -10.06 18.07 0.04
CA LYS A 137 -8.83 17.29 -0.18
C LYS A 137 -9.14 15.93 -0.81
N GLY A 138 -10.18 15.26 -0.33
CA GLY A 138 -10.66 13.99 -0.85
C GLY A 138 -11.13 14.07 -2.31
N GLU A 139 -11.87 15.10 -2.67
CA GLU A 139 -12.32 15.32 -4.06
C GLU A 139 -11.16 15.59 -5.01
N VAL A 140 -10.20 16.42 -4.60
CA VAL A 140 -9.00 16.68 -5.40
C VAL A 140 -8.20 15.38 -5.58
N MET A 141 -8.04 14.61 -4.50
CA MET A 141 -7.35 13.33 -4.55
C MET A 141 -8.03 12.34 -5.51
N LYS A 142 -9.36 12.25 -5.46
CA LYS A 142 -10.15 11.41 -6.37
C LYS A 142 -9.97 11.84 -7.83
N LYS A 143 -10.04 13.14 -8.12
CA LYS A 143 -9.81 13.68 -9.47
C LYS A 143 -8.39 13.38 -9.97
N VAL A 144 -7.38 13.46 -9.11
CA VAL A 144 -5.99 13.12 -9.47
C VAL A 144 -5.85 11.63 -9.73
N ALA A 145 -6.46 10.77 -8.90
CA ALA A 145 -6.44 9.32 -9.09
C ALA A 145 -7.10 8.88 -10.40
N GLU A 146 -8.24 9.48 -10.76
CA GLU A 146 -8.96 9.21 -12.00
C GLU A 146 -8.19 9.67 -13.24
N LYS A 147 -7.65 10.90 -13.22
CA LYS A 147 -6.86 11.43 -14.35
C LYS A 147 -5.52 10.73 -14.51
N GLY A 148 -4.93 10.27 -13.40
CA GLY A 148 -3.60 9.68 -13.37
C GLY A 148 -3.50 8.31 -14.02
N LYS A 149 -4.61 7.57 -14.18
CA LYS A 149 -4.62 6.18 -14.67
C LYS A 149 -3.61 5.29 -13.91
N PHE A 150 -3.67 5.33 -12.58
CA PHE A 150 -2.79 4.53 -11.73
C PHE A 150 -3.27 3.07 -11.58
N HIS A 151 -2.37 2.21 -11.12
CA HIS A 151 -2.65 0.82 -10.81
C HIS A 151 -3.77 0.69 -9.77
N LYS A 152 -4.62 -0.33 -9.92
CA LYS A 152 -5.80 -0.56 -9.08
C LYS A 152 -5.49 -0.55 -7.57
N TYR A 153 -4.37 -1.13 -7.16
CA TYR A 153 -3.99 -1.20 -5.74
C TYR A 153 -3.68 0.18 -5.15
N LEU A 154 -3.00 1.05 -5.91
CA LEU A 154 -2.74 2.42 -5.48
C LEU A 154 -4.05 3.21 -5.39
N VAL A 155 -4.95 3.06 -6.37
CA VAL A 155 -6.25 3.74 -6.36
C VAL A 155 -7.12 3.31 -5.17
N VAL A 156 -7.14 2.01 -4.86
CA VAL A 156 -7.87 1.47 -3.70
C VAL A 156 -7.31 2.03 -2.40
N LEU A 157 -5.98 2.08 -2.24
CA LEU A 157 -5.34 2.69 -1.08
C LEU A 157 -5.75 4.17 -0.95
N LEU A 158 -5.63 4.95 -2.02
CA LEU A 158 -5.99 6.37 -2.01
C LEU A 158 -7.47 6.58 -1.65
N LYS A 159 -8.38 5.78 -2.22
CA LYS A 159 -9.81 5.84 -1.91
C LYS A 159 -10.07 5.57 -0.42
N MET A 160 -9.45 4.54 0.14
CA MET A 160 -9.56 4.21 1.56
C MET A 160 -9.00 5.33 2.46
N LEU A 161 -7.88 5.95 2.07
CA LEU A 161 -7.29 7.07 2.81
C LEU A 161 -8.21 8.30 2.81
N VAL A 162 -8.90 8.56 1.69
CA VAL A 162 -9.92 9.61 1.58
C VAL A 162 -11.12 9.31 2.46
N GLU A 163 -11.65 8.10 2.42
CA GLU A 163 -12.82 7.68 3.22
C GLU A 163 -12.54 7.80 4.73
N LYS A 164 -11.31 7.48 5.15
CA LYS A 164 -10.88 7.60 6.55
C LYS A 164 -10.49 9.01 6.98
N LYS A 165 -10.64 10.02 6.12
CA LYS A 165 -10.20 11.41 6.35
C LYS A 165 -8.71 11.53 6.72
N LYS A 166 -7.87 10.61 6.20
CA LYS A 166 -6.43 10.60 6.44
C LYS A 166 -5.64 10.98 5.18
N VAL A 167 -6.11 11.96 4.42
CA VAL A 167 -5.48 12.40 3.17
C VAL A 167 -4.13 13.09 3.43
N GLY A 168 -3.97 13.74 4.59
CA GLY A 168 -2.74 14.45 4.95
C GLY A 168 -1.49 13.56 5.05
N MET A 169 -1.64 12.28 5.36
CA MET A 169 -0.50 11.35 5.48
C MET A 169 -0.14 10.65 4.16
N VAL A 170 -0.81 10.96 3.05
CA VAL A 170 -0.55 10.32 1.75
C VAL A 170 0.90 10.52 1.34
N SER A 171 1.47 11.72 1.50
CA SER A 171 2.88 11.98 1.19
C SER A 171 3.83 11.10 2.01
N GLU A 172 3.55 10.93 3.30
CA GLU A 172 4.36 10.07 4.20
C GLU A 172 4.23 8.59 3.82
N VAL A 173 3.04 8.13 3.41
CA VAL A 173 2.83 6.75 2.94
C VAL A 173 3.65 6.45 1.70
N LEU A 174 3.73 7.37 0.72
CA LEU A 174 4.52 7.17 -0.49
C LEU A 174 6.03 7.15 -0.20
N GLU A 175 6.49 7.99 0.73
CA GLU A 175 7.89 8.02 1.14
C GLU A 175 8.29 6.72 1.87
N GLU A 176 7.45 6.24 2.79
CA GLU A 176 7.67 4.95 3.45
C GLU A 176 7.59 3.78 2.45
N PHE A 177 6.73 3.85 1.43
CA PHE A 177 6.69 2.84 0.36
C PHE A 177 8.03 2.78 -0.40
N GLU A 178 8.56 3.92 -0.85
CA GLU A 178 9.87 3.96 -1.52
C GLU A 178 10.98 3.42 -0.61
N ARG A 179 10.94 3.76 0.69
CA ARG A 179 11.91 3.29 1.67
C ARG A 179 11.88 1.77 1.85
N ILE A 180 10.70 1.19 2.05
CA ILE A 180 10.52 -0.27 2.23
C ILE A 180 10.86 -1.00 0.92
N TYR A 181 10.48 -0.43 -0.23
CA TYR A 181 10.84 -0.97 -1.54
C TYR A 181 12.35 -1.01 -1.74
N ASP A 182 13.06 0.08 -1.45
CA ASP A 182 14.52 0.16 -1.59
C ASP A 182 15.23 -0.85 -0.65
N GLU A 183 14.73 -1.02 0.58
CA GLU A 183 15.22 -2.01 1.55
C GLU A 183 15.05 -3.45 1.04
N MET A 184 13.85 -3.81 0.58
CA MET A 184 13.56 -5.13 0.02
C MET A 184 14.36 -5.40 -1.26
N SER A 185 14.57 -4.38 -2.09
CA SER A 185 15.33 -4.47 -3.33
C SER A 185 16.85 -4.57 -3.11
N GLY A 186 17.33 -4.47 -1.86
CA GLY A 186 18.76 -4.36 -1.56
C GLY A 186 19.40 -3.10 -2.17
N THR A 187 18.60 -2.05 -2.40
CA THR A 187 19.06 -0.77 -2.95
C THR A 187 19.46 0.15 -1.81
N ARG A 188 20.73 0.55 -1.77
CA ARG A 188 21.23 1.53 -0.81
C ARG A 188 21.14 2.94 -1.38
N VAL A 189 20.41 3.82 -0.71
CA VAL A 189 20.34 5.24 -1.06
C VAL A 189 21.48 5.99 -0.37
N VAL A 190 22.25 6.77 -1.14
CA VAL A 190 23.34 7.62 -0.62
C VAL A 190 23.07 9.07 -0.99
N LEU A 191 23.26 9.96 -0.04
CA LEU A 191 23.17 11.40 -0.23
C LEU A 191 24.57 11.97 -0.44
N VAL A 192 24.77 12.71 -1.52
CA VAL A 192 26.04 13.39 -1.82
C VAL A 192 25.74 14.88 -1.90
N SER A 193 26.38 15.66 -1.02
CA SER A 193 26.28 17.12 -1.01
C SER A 193 27.50 17.74 -1.68
N SER A 194 27.31 18.69 -2.59
CA SER A 194 28.38 19.42 -3.26
C SER A 194 27.99 20.88 -3.48
N GLY A 195 28.98 21.78 -3.50
CA GLY A 195 28.77 23.20 -3.83
C GLY A 195 28.47 23.46 -5.31
N ARG A 196 28.66 22.46 -6.18
CA ARG A 196 28.37 22.57 -7.63
C ARG A 196 27.67 21.33 -8.14
N LYS A 197 26.98 21.47 -9.28
CA LYS A 197 26.42 20.33 -10.01
C LYS A 197 27.53 19.37 -10.41
N MET A 198 27.51 18.14 -9.88
CA MET A 198 28.44 17.08 -10.26
C MET A 198 28.01 16.44 -11.59
N GLU A 199 28.99 15.95 -12.33
CA GLU A 199 28.78 15.19 -13.56
C GLU A 199 28.31 13.76 -13.25
N GLU A 200 27.57 13.16 -14.18
CA GLU A 200 27.05 11.80 -14.04
C GLU A 200 28.17 10.76 -13.85
N ASP A 201 29.32 10.96 -14.49
CA ASP A 201 30.50 10.10 -14.35
C ASP A 201 31.08 10.12 -12.93
N GLN A 202 31.11 11.29 -12.28
CA GLN A 202 31.57 11.42 -10.90
C GLN A 202 30.59 10.73 -9.94
N LEU A 203 29.28 10.92 -10.14
CA LEU A 203 28.25 10.28 -9.35
C LEU A 203 28.28 8.75 -9.52
N PHE A 204 28.55 8.26 -10.74
CA PHE A 204 28.73 6.84 -11.01
C PHE A 204 29.98 6.27 -10.33
N GLY A 205 31.10 7.00 -10.36
CA GLY A 205 32.32 6.64 -9.64
C GLY A 205 32.08 6.50 -8.12
N ILE A 206 31.34 7.44 -7.53
CA ILE A 206 30.91 7.38 -6.13
C ILE A 206 30.01 6.16 -5.90
N ALA A 207 29.00 5.95 -6.74
CA ALA A 207 28.09 4.82 -6.61
C ALA A 207 28.84 3.48 -6.61
N LYS A 208 29.80 3.31 -7.53
CA LYS A 208 30.64 2.11 -7.64
C LYS A 208 31.53 1.91 -6.40
N ARG A 209 32.08 3.00 -5.86
CA ARG A 209 32.90 2.95 -4.65
C ARG A 209 32.06 2.57 -3.43
N VAL A 210 30.89 3.19 -3.26
CA VAL A 210 29.94 2.84 -2.20
C VAL A 210 29.49 1.39 -2.34
N GLN A 211 29.18 0.93 -3.56
CA GLN A 211 28.74 -0.43 -3.80
C GLN A 211 29.78 -1.46 -3.34
N LYS A 212 31.06 -1.21 -3.66
CA LYS A 212 32.19 -2.04 -3.21
C LYS A 212 32.35 -2.05 -1.69
N LEU A 213 32.15 -0.91 -1.03
CA LEU A 213 32.33 -0.78 0.43
C LEU A 213 31.13 -1.31 1.22
N SER A 214 29.92 -1.08 0.73
CA SER A 214 28.67 -1.42 1.42
C SER A 214 28.19 -2.84 1.13
N GLY A 215 28.69 -3.49 0.07
CA GLY A 215 28.20 -4.79 -0.39
C GLY A 215 26.75 -4.78 -0.89
N ALA A 216 26.18 -3.60 -1.14
CA ALA A 216 24.79 -3.46 -1.60
C ALA A 216 24.63 -3.94 -3.05
N LEU A 217 23.48 -4.55 -3.38
CA LEU A 217 23.19 -5.01 -4.74
C LEU A 217 23.07 -3.84 -5.71
N LYS A 218 22.44 -2.76 -5.27
CA LYS A 218 22.23 -1.55 -6.06
C LYS A 218 22.47 -0.31 -5.21
N VAL A 219 23.02 0.74 -5.80
CA VAL A 219 23.24 2.03 -5.12
C VAL A 219 22.51 3.13 -5.89
N LYS A 220 21.72 3.93 -5.18
CA LYS A 220 21.00 5.11 -5.71
C LYS A 220 21.58 6.36 -5.09
N VAL A 221 22.29 7.16 -5.89
CA VAL A 221 22.89 8.42 -5.43
C VAL A 221 21.90 9.57 -5.61
N ARG A 222 21.62 10.30 -4.52
CA ARG A 222 20.87 11.56 -4.53
C ARG A 222 21.86 12.70 -4.36
N HIS A 223 21.97 13.56 -5.37
CA HIS A 223 22.87 14.71 -5.34
C HIS A 223 22.12 15.94 -4.82
N LEU A 224 22.63 16.56 -3.76
CA LEU A 224 22.16 17.84 -3.23
C LEU A 224 23.19 18.92 -3.52
N ILE A 225 22.74 19.99 -4.18
CA ILE A 225 23.55 21.17 -4.41
C ILE A 225 23.35 22.09 -3.23
N ASP A 226 24.42 22.38 -2.50
CA ASP A 226 24.43 23.30 -1.37
C ASP A 226 25.50 24.36 -1.61
N GLU A 227 25.08 25.53 -2.07
CA GLU A 227 25.95 26.66 -2.44
C GLU A 227 26.73 27.24 -1.24
N SER A 228 26.35 26.87 0.00
CA SER A 228 27.08 27.26 1.21
C SER A 228 28.34 26.42 1.45
N LEU A 229 28.48 25.29 0.75
CA LEU A 229 29.65 24.42 0.90
C LEU A 229 30.87 25.00 0.18
N PRO A 230 32.01 25.16 0.87
CA PRO A 230 33.23 25.64 0.24
C PRO A 230 33.70 24.63 -0.81
N SER A 231 33.97 25.10 -2.02
CA SER A 231 34.57 24.28 -3.07
C SER A 231 36.05 24.07 -2.77
N PHE A 232 36.39 23.09 -1.93
CA PHE A 232 37.78 22.64 -1.81
C PHE A 232 38.09 21.67 -2.95
N ALA A 233 38.84 22.16 -3.94
CA ALA A 233 39.52 21.31 -4.89
C ALA A 233 40.78 20.76 -4.21
N VAL A 234 40.94 19.44 -4.21
CA VAL A 234 42.18 18.74 -3.86
C VAL A 234 42.82 18.26 -5.14
#